data_AF-A0A1A6GNN6-F1
#
_entry.id   AF-A0A1A6GNN6-F1
#
_cell.length_a   1.000
_cell.length_b   1.000
_cell.length_c   1.000
_cell.angle_alpha   90.00
_cell.angle_beta   90.00
_cell.angle_gamma   90.00
#
_symmetry.space_group_name_H-M   'P 1'
#
loop_
_entity.id
_entity.type
_entity.pdbx_description
1 polymer ?
#
loop_
_entity_poly.entity_id
_entity_poly.type
_entity_poly.pdbx_seq_one_letter_code
_entity_poly.pdbx_strand_id
1 'polypeptide(L)' 'REFEGEEEYLEILGITREQSGKYECKAANEVSSADVKQVKVTVNYCEIKKT' A
#
# COMPACT_ATOMS: atom_id res chain seq x y z
N ARG A 1 -12.51 3.68 26.05
CA ARG A 1 -13.12 2.78 25.06
C ARG A 1 -12.49 3.17 23.73
N GLU A 2 -11.41 2.49 23.35
CA GLU A 2 -10.81 2.66 22.03
C GLU A 2 -11.84 2.13 21.04
N PHE A 3 -12.26 2.99 20.10
CA PHE A 3 -13.02 2.51 18.96
C PHE A 3 -12.01 1.79 18.07
N GLU A 4 -11.97 0.45 18.15
CA GLU A 4 -11.45 -0.37 17.07
C GLU A 4 -12.36 -0.10 15.87
N GLY A 5 -11.92 0.81 14.99
CA GLY A 5 -12.51 0.91 13.66
C GLY A 5 -12.25 -0.38 12.89
N GLU A 6 -13.05 -0.65 11.87
CA GLU A 6 -12.76 -1.76 10.96
C GLU A 6 -11.39 -1.55 10.31
N GLU A 7 -10.50 -2.52 10.47
CA GLU A 7 -9.16 -2.49 9.89
C GLU A 7 -9.18 -3.16 8.52
N GLU A 8 -8.78 -2.42 7.48
CA GLU A 8 -8.63 -2.94 6.12
C GLU A 8 -7.15 -3.02 5.72
N TYR A 9 -6.79 -4.10 5.02
CA TYR A 9 -5.42 -4.40 4.63
C TYR A 9 -5.32 -4.61 3.13
N LEU A 10 -4.25 -4.07 2.53
CA LEU A 10 -3.90 -4.35 1.13
C LEU A 10 -2.89 -5.51 1.08
N GLU A 11 -3.31 -6.65 0.56
CA GLU A 11 -2.43 -7.78 0.26
C GLU A 11 -1.96 -7.73 -1.19
N ILE A 12 -0.63 -7.76 -1.41
CA ILE A 12 -0.03 -7.79 -2.74
C ILE A 12 0.63 -9.15 -2.94
N LEU A 13 -0.02 -10.02 -3.71
CA LEU A 13 0.47 -11.35 -4.06
C LEU A 13 1.14 -11.33 -5.43
N GLY A 14 2.15 -12.18 -5.64
CA GLY A 14 2.81 -12.33 -6.94
C GLY A 14 3.50 -11.04 -7.44
N ILE A 15 4.23 -10.36 -6.56
CA ILE A 15 4.79 -9.04 -6.84
C ILE A 15 5.63 -9.01 -8.13
N THR A 16 5.42 -8.00 -8.97
CA THR A 16 6.26 -7.72 -10.14
C THR A 16 6.95 -6.37 -10.00
N ARG A 17 8.03 -6.15 -10.74
CA ARG A 17 8.80 -4.89 -10.67
C ARG A 17 7.94 -3.66 -11.02
N GLU A 18 6.95 -3.84 -11.89
CA GLU A 18 6.02 -2.80 -12.33
C GLU A 18 5.12 -2.29 -11.20
N GLN A 19 4.98 -3.05 -10.11
CA GLN A 19 4.19 -2.66 -8.93
C GLN A 19 4.97 -1.78 -7.94
N SER A 20 6.23 -1.43 -8.23
CA SER A 20 6.96 -0.41 -7.46
C SER A 20 6.30 0.96 -7.62
N GLY A 21 6.12 1.70 -6.53
CA GLY A 21 5.42 2.98 -6.60
C GLY A 21 5.05 3.59 -5.26
N LYS A 22 4.26 4.66 -5.32
CA LYS A 22 3.63 5.26 -4.14
C LYS A 22 2.28 4.60 -3.90
N TYR A 23 2.07 4.15 -2.68
CA TYR A 23 0.81 3.57 -2.21
C TYR A 23 0.17 4.53 -1.22
N GLU A 24 -1.15 4.57 -1.21
CA GLU A 24 -1.93 5.45 -0.35
C GLU A 24 -2.95 4.62 0.43
N CYS A 25 -2.98 4.83 1.74
CA CYS A 25 -4.08 4.41 2.60
C CYS A 25 -4.92 5.63 2.93
N LYS A 26 -6.24 5.52 2.74
CA LYS A 26 -7.19 6.61 2.97
C LYS A 26 -8.34 6.13 3.84
N ALA A 27 -8.49 6.76 5.00
CA ALA A 27 -9.63 6.57 5.90
C ALA A 27 -10.53 7.81 5.85
N ALA A 28 -11.76 7.65 5.38
CA ALA A 28 -12.69 8.75 5.17
C ALA A 28 -14.02 8.49 5.90
N ASN A 29 -14.63 9.55 6.44
CA ASN A 29 -15.99 9.56 6.96
C ASN A 29 -16.68 10.87 6.58
N GLU A 30 -17.99 10.98 6.82
CA GLU A 30 -18.79 12.17 6.48
C GLU A 30 -18.64 13.33 7.48
N VAL A 31 -17.80 13.18 8.51
CA VAL A 31 -17.66 14.14 9.61
C VAL A 31 -16.48 15.08 9.41
N SER A 32 -15.38 14.58 8.84
CA SER A 32 -14.15 15.34 8.66
C SER A 32 -13.48 15.04 7.31
N SER A 33 -12.44 15.81 6.99
CA SER A 33 -11.53 15.44 5.91
C SER A 33 -10.92 14.06 6.17
N ALA A 34 -10.66 13.32 5.10
CA ALA A 34 -10.09 11.99 5.18
C ALA A 34 -8.65 12.03 5.70
N ASP A 35 -8.28 11.06 6.54
CA ASP A 35 -6.88 10.79 6.86
C ASP A 35 -6.23 10.05 5.70
N VAL A 36 -5.08 10.55 5.25
CA VAL A 36 -4.37 10.03 4.08
C VAL A 36 -2.92 9.81 4.44
N LYS A 37 -2.44 8.58 4.25
CA LYS A 37 -1.05 8.19 4.49
C LYS A 37 -0.46 7.58 3.24
N GLN A 38 0.69 8.11 2.82
CA GLN A 38 1.41 7.63 1.65
C GLN A 38 2.70 6.93 2.05
N VAL A 39 2.99 5.82 1.38
CA VAL A 39 4.23 5.05 1.54
C VAL A 39 4.85 4.76 0.18
N LYS A 40 6.18 4.71 0.12
CA LYS A 40 6.90 4.31 -1.09
C LYS A 40 7.27 2.83 -0.99
N VAL A 41 6.75 2.03 -1.92
CA VAL A 41 7.08 0.61 -2.05
C VAL A 41 8.09 0.43 -3.18
N THR A 42 9.14 -0.32 -2.91
CA THR A 42 10.19 -0.65 -3.88
C THR A 42 10.26 -2.17 -4.02
N VAL A 43 10.09 -2.68 -5.24
CA VAL A 43 10.24 -4.12 -5.54
C VAL A 43 11.67 -4.35 -6.05
N ASN A 44 12.45 -5.09 -5.27
CA ASN A 44 13.79 -5.51 -5.68
C ASN A 44 13.69 -6.81 -6.49
N TYR A 45 14.33 -6.83 -7.66
CA TYR A 45 14.33 -7.99 -8.55
C TYR A 45 15.73 -8.22 -9.14
N CYS A 46 16.11 -9.48 -9.35
CA CYS A 46 17.39 -9.85 -9.94
C CYS A 46 17.24 -10.09 -11.44
N GLU A 47 17.98 -9.36 -12.27
CA GLU A 47 18.04 -9.62 -13.71
C GLU A 47 19.03 -10.75 -13.98
N ILE A 48 18.52 -11.97 -14.13
CA ILE A 48 19.34 -13.09 -14.57
C ILE A 48 19.65 -12.88 -16.06
N LYS A 49 20.88 -12.45 -16.36
CA LYS A 49 21.39 -12.38 -17.74
C LYS A 49 21.39 -13.80 -18.31
N LYS A 50 20.58 -14.05 -19.35
CA LYS A 50 20.67 -15.29 -20.12
C LYS A 50 21.90 -15.19 -21.03
N THR A 51 22.94 -15.93 -20.69
CA THR A 51 24.13 -16.15 -21.52
C THR A 51 23.86 -17.27 -22.51
#